data_AF-A0A4R9JIY9-F1
#
_entry.id   AF-A0A4R9JIY9-F1
#
_cell.length_a   1.000
_cell.length_b   1.000
_cell.length_c   1.000
_cell.angle_alpha   90.00
_cell.angle_beta   90.00
_cell.angle_gamma   90.00
#
_symmetry.space_group_name_H-M   'P 1'
#
loop_
_entity.id
_entity.type
_entity.pdbx_description
1 polymer ?
#
loop_
_entity_poly.entity_id
_entity_poly.type
_entity_poly.pdbx_seq_one_letter_code
_entity_poly.pdbx_strand_id
1 'polypeptide(L)'
;MNRPKVYKILLLEDDESTAKLLLHTLERYNFDVTHVVDGMSGLTKIRNNSYDLVISDVNMPYLDGISFLEKGKEMLKMTPVIMLTAVGEKDQVRRAAFSHVTAYLLKPIANQALLEKIAQVLQLKPENIIDKKEFPLVINVSELSISQMLLEIKGCPGKKSLEEIYDRFMLSLAGRGTFTNLRINLDKTFFYEVRALQILDDLTAKILKHTNIRASSFFLDSEFFNDNVVNLQPYSYLSEVNIISK
;
A
#
# COMPACT_ATOMS: atom_id res chain seq x y z
N MET A 1 13.94 5.05 13.84
CA MET A 1 12.49 4.95 13.57
C MET A 1 12.31 4.24 12.24
N ASN A 2 11.37 3.30 12.09
CA ASN A 2 11.25 2.49 10.88
C ASN A 2 10.61 3.29 9.73
N ARG A 3 11.27 3.25 8.57
CA ARG A 3 10.76 3.71 7.27
C ARG A 3 9.41 3.04 6.95
N PRO A 4 8.38 3.78 6.52
CA PRO A 4 7.16 3.18 5.99
C PRO A 4 7.50 2.30 4.79
N LYS A 5 7.27 0.99 4.92
CA LYS A 5 7.41 0.02 3.83
C LYS A 5 6.05 -0.62 3.59
N VAL A 6 5.65 -0.64 2.32
CA VAL A 6 4.51 -1.43 1.84
C VAL A 6 5.07 -2.60 1.04
N TYR A 7 4.62 -3.82 1.32
CA TYR A 7 5.10 -5.01 0.61
C TYR A 7 4.17 -5.39 -0.52
N LYS A 8 4.72 -5.65 -1.70
CA LYS A 8 3.97 -6.07 -2.88
C LYS A 8 3.71 -7.56 -2.84
N ILE A 9 2.44 -7.95 -2.83
CA ILE A 9 1.99 -9.34 -2.81
C ILE A 9 1.28 -9.65 -4.12
N LEU A 10 1.70 -10.72 -4.80
CA LEU A 10 0.89 -11.34 -5.85
C LEU A 10 0.05 -12.46 -5.25
N LEU A 11 -1.27 -12.33 -5.32
CA LEU A 11 -2.22 -13.35 -4.89
C LEU A 11 -2.82 -14.05 -6.12
N LEU A 12 -2.66 -15.36 -6.21
CA LEU A 12 -3.31 -16.21 -7.21
C LEU A 12 -4.37 -17.08 -6.49
N GLU A 13 -5.65 -16.81 -6.73
CA GLU A 13 -6.79 -17.53 -6.13
C GLU A 13 -8.02 -17.34 -7.04
N ASP A 14 -8.61 -18.44 -7.51
CA ASP A 14 -9.72 -18.42 -8.45
C ASP A 14 -11.10 -18.38 -7.77
N ASP A 15 -11.21 -18.89 -6.54
CA ASP A 15 -12.43 -18.77 -5.75
C ASP A 15 -12.62 -17.32 -5.28
N GLU A 16 -13.62 -16.64 -5.83
CA GLU A 16 -13.91 -15.22 -5.57
C GLU A 16 -14.14 -14.94 -4.08
N SER A 17 -14.79 -15.87 -3.37
CA SER A 17 -15.10 -15.72 -1.94
C SER A 17 -13.83 -15.74 -1.08
N THR A 18 -12.96 -16.71 -1.34
CA THR A 18 -11.65 -16.85 -0.68
C THR A 18 -10.75 -15.69 -1.04
N ALA A 19 -10.65 -15.32 -2.32
CA ALA A 19 -9.86 -14.18 -2.78
C ALA A 19 -10.30 -12.89 -2.10
N LYS A 20 -11.60 -12.63 -1.99
CA LYS A 20 -12.15 -11.43 -1.32
C LYS A 20 -11.81 -11.39 0.17
N LEU A 21 -11.86 -12.53 0.87
CA LEU A 21 -11.47 -12.61 2.28
C LEU A 21 -9.97 -12.34 2.46
N LEU A 22 -9.12 -12.95 1.64
CA LEU A 22 -7.68 -12.74 1.68
C LEU A 22 -7.31 -11.30 1.34
N LEU A 23 -7.90 -10.72 0.30
CA LEU A 23 -7.72 -9.32 -0.07
C LEU A 23 -8.11 -8.40 1.08
N HIS A 24 -9.29 -8.59 1.67
CA HIS A 24 -9.74 -7.77 2.81
C HIS A 24 -8.77 -7.85 3.99
N THR A 25 -8.27 -9.05 4.31
CA THR A 25 -7.30 -9.26 5.38
C THR A 25 -5.98 -8.59 5.06
N LEU A 26 -5.42 -8.78 3.86
CA LEU A 26 -4.10 -8.26 3.50
C LEU A 26 -4.12 -6.74 3.31
N GLU A 27 -5.13 -6.21 2.62
CA GLU A 27 -5.29 -4.76 2.39
C GLU A 27 -5.60 -3.98 3.68
N ARG A 28 -5.92 -4.64 4.80
CA ARG A 28 -5.97 -3.99 6.12
C ARG A 28 -4.57 -3.59 6.61
N TYR A 29 -3.55 -4.32 6.19
CA TYR A 29 -2.16 -4.08 6.60
C TYR A 29 -1.39 -3.33 5.50
N ASN A 30 -0.11 -3.06 5.73
CA ASN A 30 0.83 -2.46 4.78
C ASN A 30 1.24 -3.44 3.64
N PHE A 31 0.25 -4.04 3.00
CA PHE A 31 0.40 -4.89 1.83
C PHE A 31 -0.30 -4.27 0.61
N ASP A 32 0.42 -4.24 -0.51
CA ASP A 32 -0.08 -3.87 -1.84
C ASP A 32 -0.35 -5.16 -2.62
N VAL A 33 -1.63 -5.54 -2.72
CA VAL A 33 -2.01 -6.85 -3.26
C VAL A 33 -2.46 -6.71 -4.71
N THR A 34 -1.73 -7.37 -5.61
CA THR A 34 -2.22 -7.67 -6.95
C THR A 34 -2.89 -9.03 -6.93
N HIS A 35 -4.18 -9.10 -7.25
CA HIS A 35 -4.91 -10.36 -7.39
C HIS A 35 -5.04 -10.80 -8.86
N VAL A 36 -4.89 -12.09 -9.09
CA VAL A 36 -5.18 -12.78 -10.35
C VAL A 36 -5.87 -14.10 -10.05
N VAL A 37 -6.63 -14.62 -11.01
CA VAL A 37 -7.48 -15.81 -10.84
C VAL A 37 -6.86 -17.10 -11.39
N ASP A 38 -5.68 -17.04 -11.99
CA ASP A 38 -5.03 -18.18 -12.61
C ASP A 38 -3.53 -17.99 -12.79
N GLY A 39 -2.82 -19.10 -13.02
CA GLY A 39 -1.37 -19.10 -13.21
C GLY A 39 -0.89 -18.38 -14.48
N MET A 40 -1.66 -18.32 -15.56
CA MET A 40 -1.26 -17.63 -16.80
C MET A 40 -1.24 -16.11 -16.58
N SER A 41 -2.29 -15.60 -15.93
CA SER A 41 -2.35 -14.23 -15.44
C SER A 41 -1.20 -13.95 -14.46
N GLY A 42 -0.90 -14.89 -13.56
CA GLY A 42 0.26 -14.84 -12.66
C GLY A 42 1.59 -14.68 -13.39
N LEU A 43 1.88 -15.52 -14.39
CA LEU A 43 3.10 -15.46 -15.21
C LEU A 43 3.25 -14.10 -15.90
N THR A 44 2.13 -13.54 -16.36
CA THR A 44 2.10 -12.22 -17.00
C THR A 44 2.46 -11.11 -16.00
N LYS A 45 1.97 -11.21 -14.75
CA LYS A 45 2.27 -10.24 -13.70
C LYS A 45 3.74 -10.25 -13.28
N ILE A 46 4.31 -11.43 -13.01
CA ILE A 46 5.71 -11.56 -12.56
C ILE A 46 6.74 -11.21 -13.64
N ARG A 47 6.35 -11.25 -14.92
CA ARG A 47 7.21 -10.79 -16.03
C ARG A 47 7.36 -9.27 -16.06
N ASN A 48 6.31 -8.56 -15.68
CA ASN A 48 6.23 -7.10 -15.82
C ASN A 48 6.44 -6.35 -14.49
N ASN A 49 6.40 -7.06 -13.36
CA ASN A 49 6.45 -6.47 -12.03
C ASN A 49 7.29 -7.33 -11.09
N SER A 50 7.88 -6.69 -10.08
CA SER A 50 8.50 -7.37 -8.95
C SER A 50 7.54 -7.44 -7.75
N TYR A 51 7.63 -8.54 -7.01
CA TYR A 51 6.83 -8.80 -5.82
C TYR A 51 7.74 -9.20 -4.66
N ASP A 52 7.42 -8.74 -3.45
CA ASP A 52 8.07 -9.18 -2.22
C ASP A 52 7.62 -10.60 -1.85
N LEU A 53 6.39 -10.98 -2.21
CA LEU A 53 5.80 -12.29 -1.88
C LEU A 53 4.82 -12.74 -2.97
N VAL A 54 4.79 -14.06 -3.22
CA VAL A 54 3.69 -14.71 -3.93
C VAL A 54 2.90 -15.60 -2.98
N ILE A 55 1.57 -15.51 -3.06
CA ILE A 55 0.62 -16.42 -2.42
C ILE A 55 -0.19 -17.06 -3.53
N SER A 56 -0.17 -18.39 -3.65
CA SER A 56 -0.86 -19.09 -4.73
C SER A 56 -1.69 -20.23 -4.20
N ASP A 57 -2.92 -20.36 -4.68
CA ASP A 57 -3.64 -21.63 -4.60
C ASP A 57 -2.93 -22.70 -5.44
N VAL A 58 -3.14 -23.97 -5.07
CA VAL A 58 -2.65 -25.13 -5.81
C VAL A 58 -3.51 -25.36 -7.03
N ASN A 59 -4.82 -25.42 -6.87
CA ASN A 59 -5.74 -25.71 -7.96
C ASN A 59 -6.37 -24.43 -8.47
N MET A 60 -6.14 -24.11 -9.75
CA MET A 60 -6.76 -22.98 -10.44
C MET A 60 -7.04 -23.40 -11.89
N PRO A 61 -8.01 -22.78 -12.58
CA PRO A 61 -8.25 -23.05 -13.99
C PRO A 61 -7.07 -22.61 -14.86
N TYR A 62 -7.01 -23.15 -16.08
CA TYR A 62 -6.03 -22.85 -17.15
C TYR A 62 -4.57 -23.23 -16.85
N LEU A 63 -3.98 -22.67 -15.79
CA LEU A 63 -2.65 -23.02 -15.29
C LEU A 63 -2.70 -23.06 -13.77
N ASP A 64 -2.51 -24.26 -13.23
CA ASP A 64 -2.50 -24.50 -11.78
C ASP A 64 -1.26 -23.88 -11.12
N GLY A 65 -1.30 -23.76 -9.78
CA GLY A 65 -0.24 -23.12 -9.01
C GLY A 65 1.11 -23.83 -9.11
N ILE A 66 1.13 -25.16 -9.21
CA ILE A 66 2.38 -25.92 -9.36
C ILE A 66 3.00 -25.62 -10.72
N SER A 67 2.21 -25.70 -11.78
CA SER A 67 2.64 -25.39 -13.15
C SER A 67 3.07 -23.92 -13.31
N PHE A 68 2.41 -22.99 -12.60
CA PHE A 68 2.83 -21.59 -12.50
C PHE A 68 4.24 -21.47 -11.90
N LEU A 69 4.53 -22.15 -10.79
CA LEU A 69 5.84 -22.11 -10.15
C LEU A 69 6.93 -22.71 -11.03
N GLU A 70 6.67 -23.82 -11.71
CA GLU A 70 7.64 -24.42 -12.63
C GLU A 70 8.00 -23.48 -13.78
N LYS A 71 6.99 -22.87 -14.41
CA LYS A 71 7.19 -21.92 -15.52
C LYS A 71 7.76 -20.58 -15.07
N GLY A 72 7.46 -20.17 -13.83
CA GLY A 72 7.88 -18.90 -13.23
C GLY A 72 9.22 -18.96 -12.49
N LYS A 73 9.83 -20.15 -12.36
CA LYS A 73 11.00 -20.45 -11.55
C LYS A 73 12.11 -19.39 -11.58
N GLU A 74 12.57 -19.02 -12.77
CA GLU A 74 13.70 -18.07 -12.91
C GLU A 74 13.31 -16.65 -12.47
N MET A 75 12.05 -16.24 -12.71
CA MET A 75 11.54 -14.92 -12.31
C MET A 75 11.27 -14.86 -10.80
N LEU A 76 10.95 -15.99 -10.18
CA LEU A 76 10.63 -16.11 -8.75
C LEU A 76 11.82 -16.53 -7.88
N LYS A 77 13.04 -16.62 -8.44
CA LYS A 77 14.21 -17.17 -7.76
C LYS A 77 14.50 -16.56 -6.38
N MET A 78 14.20 -15.27 -6.19
CA MET A 78 14.40 -14.55 -4.93
C MET A 78 13.10 -14.15 -4.23
N THR A 79 11.95 -14.49 -4.83
CA THR A 79 10.64 -14.13 -4.28
C THR A 79 10.08 -15.35 -3.55
N PRO A 80 9.89 -15.26 -2.22
CA PRO A 80 9.32 -16.37 -1.49
C PRO A 80 7.88 -16.64 -1.92
N VAL A 81 7.47 -17.91 -1.77
CA VAL A 81 6.15 -18.40 -2.19
C VAL A 81 5.46 -19.11 -1.03
N ILE A 82 4.23 -18.70 -0.73
CA ILE A 82 3.31 -19.42 0.14
C ILE A 82 2.26 -20.13 -0.71
N MET A 83 2.19 -21.45 -0.60
CA MET A 83 1.13 -22.23 -1.24
C MET A 83 -0.07 -22.40 -0.31
N LEU A 84 -1.27 -22.09 -0.81
CA LEU A 84 -2.54 -22.38 -0.16
C LEU A 84 -2.96 -23.78 -0.61
N THR A 85 -3.20 -24.70 0.31
CA THR A 85 -3.39 -26.12 -0.05
C THR A 85 -4.42 -26.80 0.84
N ALA A 86 -5.16 -27.77 0.30
CA ALA A 86 -6.02 -28.64 1.10
C ALA A 86 -5.20 -29.73 1.81
N VAL A 87 -5.76 -30.33 2.86
CA VAL A 87 -5.09 -31.36 3.69
C VAL A 87 -4.52 -32.53 2.85
N GLY A 88 -5.20 -32.92 1.77
CA GLY A 88 -4.78 -34.03 0.90
C GLY A 88 -3.73 -33.70 -0.16
N GLU A 89 -3.43 -32.42 -0.40
CA GLU A 89 -2.59 -31.98 -1.53
C GLU A 89 -1.14 -31.70 -1.11
N LYS A 90 -0.89 -31.58 0.19
CA LYS A 90 0.42 -31.21 0.72
C LYS A 90 1.55 -32.10 0.19
N ASP A 91 1.33 -33.42 0.12
CA ASP A 91 2.34 -34.35 -0.38
C ASP A 91 2.54 -34.29 -1.89
N GLN A 92 1.53 -33.86 -2.65
CA GLN A 92 1.63 -33.63 -4.08
C GLN A 92 2.46 -32.38 -4.36
N VAL A 93 2.17 -31.27 -3.68
CA VAL A 93 2.92 -30.02 -3.85
C VAL A 93 4.36 -30.17 -3.35
N ARG A 94 4.58 -30.90 -2.24
CA ARG A 94 5.93 -31.23 -1.77
C ARG A 94 6.72 -32.08 -2.76
N ARG A 95 6.07 -32.92 -3.57
CA ARG A 95 6.76 -33.73 -4.59
C ARG A 95 7.03 -32.95 -5.88
N ALA A 96 6.09 -32.10 -6.30
CA ALA A 96 6.18 -31.40 -7.58
C ALA A 96 7.00 -30.10 -7.52
N ALA A 97 6.90 -29.31 -6.43
CA ALA A 97 7.43 -27.95 -6.39
C ALA A 97 8.38 -27.65 -5.22
N PHE A 98 8.96 -28.69 -4.58
CA PHE A 98 9.72 -28.53 -3.33
C PHE A 98 10.79 -27.44 -3.35
N SER A 99 11.46 -27.24 -4.50
CA SER A 99 12.59 -26.33 -4.61
C SER A 99 12.21 -24.84 -4.62
N HIS A 100 10.94 -24.48 -4.81
CA HIS A 100 10.53 -23.07 -4.95
C HIS A 100 9.41 -22.65 -3.99
N VAL A 101 8.83 -23.59 -3.23
CA VAL A 101 7.84 -23.26 -2.20
C VAL A 101 8.55 -22.97 -0.89
N THR A 102 8.38 -21.76 -0.35
CA THR A 102 8.95 -21.37 0.95
C THR A 102 8.10 -21.86 2.10
N ALA A 103 6.78 -21.88 1.92
CA ALA A 103 5.82 -22.17 2.98
C ALA A 103 4.49 -22.70 2.44
N TYR A 104 3.72 -23.32 3.34
CA TYR A 104 2.37 -23.81 3.07
C TYR A 104 1.39 -23.28 4.11
N LEU A 105 0.16 -23.00 3.70
CA LEU A 105 -0.99 -22.73 4.56
C LEU A 105 -2.14 -23.67 4.18
N LEU A 106 -2.71 -24.33 5.19
CA LEU A 106 -3.85 -25.21 5.00
C LEU A 106 -5.14 -24.40 4.92
N LYS A 107 -6.00 -24.70 3.94
CA LYS A 107 -7.38 -24.20 3.91
C LYS A 107 -8.22 -24.95 4.97
N PRO A 108 -9.12 -24.28 5.73
CA PRO A 108 -9.45 -22.86 5.70
C PRO A 108 -8.37 -21.98 6.36
N ILE A 109 -8.11 -20.81 5.78
CA ILE A 109 -7.01 -19.93 6.19
C ILE A 109 -7.48 -18.94 7.25
N ALA A 110 -6.95 -19.06 8.46
CA ALA A 110 -7.16 -18.06 9.51
C ALA A 110 -6.29 -16.82 9.28
N ASN A 111 -6.85 -15.62 9.48
CA ASN A 111 -6.14 -14.35 9.29
C ASN A 111 -4.81 -14.27 10.07
N GLN A 112 -4.84 -14.70 11.33
CA GLN A 112 -3.64 -14.70 12.17
C GLN A 112 -2.54 -15.62 11.61
N ALA A 113 -2.92 -16.83 11.18
CA ALA A 113 -1.99 -17.79 10.61
C ALA A 113 -1.38 -17.28 9.28
N LEU A 114 -2.17 -16.57 8.47
CA LEU A 114 -1.70 -15.91 7.24
C LEU A 114 -0.64 -14.85 7.56
N LEU A 115 -0.93 -13.94 8.48
CA LEU A 115 0.00 -12.86 8.86
C LEU A 115 1.29 -13.39 9.49
N GLU A 116 1.18 -14.39 10.37
CA GLU A 116 2.34 -15.06 10.96
C GLU A 116 3.20 -15.74 9.90
N LYS A 117 2.58 -16.37 8.90
CA LYS A 117 3.32 -17.01 7.81
C LYS A 117 4.02 -15.98 6.94
N ILE A 118 3.36 -14.87 6.62
CA ILE A 118 3.94 -13.77 5.86
C ILE A 118 5.13 -13.18 6.63
N ALA A 119 4.97 -12.89 7.92
CA ALA A 119 6.05 -12.41 8.77
C ALA A 119 7.25 -13.36 8.75
N GLN A 120 7.00 -14.66 8.96
CA GLN A 120 8.04 -15.68 8.96
C GLN A 120 8.80 -15.73 7.62
N VAL A 121 8.07 -15.77 6.52
CA VAL A 121 8.60 -15.97 5.16
C VAL A 121 9.38 -14.74 4.67
N LEU A 122 8.87 -13.54 4.96
CA LEU A 122 9.53 -12.27 4.66
C LEU A 122 10.57 -11.87 5.72
N GLN A 123 10.77 -12.69 6.75
CA GLN A 123 11.66 -12.44 7.90
C GLN A 123 11.38 -11.09 8.58
N LEU A 124 10.10 -10.74 8.68
CA LEU A 124 9.64 -9.52 9.31
C LEU A 124 9.49 -9.73 10.81
N LYS A 125 9.85 -8.71 11.57
CA LYS A 125 9.43 -8.63 12.97
C LYS A 125 7.95 -8.22 13.04
N PRO A 126 7.21 -8.59 14.09
CA PRO A 126 5.80 -8.23 14.22
C PRO A 126 5.52 -6.73 14.05
N GLU A 127 6.40 -5.86 14.54
CA GLU A 127 6.30 -4.41 14.41
C GLU A 127 6.45 -3.88 12.97
N ASN A 128 6.82 -4.72 12.00
CA ASN A 128 6.90 -4.37 10.58
C ASN A 128 5.62 -4.69 9.79
N ILE A 129 4.68 -5.43 10.39
CA ILE A 129 3.33 -5.65 9.86
C ILE A 129 2.42 -4.62 10.51
N ILE A 130 2.04 -3.62 9.73
CA ILE A 130 1.35 -2.43 10.22
C ILE A 130 -0.13 -2.59 9.98
N ASP A 131 -0.91 -2.73 11.05
CA ASP A 131 -2.37 -2.66 10.95
C ASP A 131 -2.77 -1.20 10.72
N LYS A 132 -3.24 -0.88 9.51
CA LYS A 132 -3.61 0.50 9.15
C LYS A 132 -4.78 1.02 9.99
N LYS A 133 -5.57 0.13 10.61
CA LYS A 133 -6.67 0.49 11.51
C LYS A 133 -6.19 1.17 12.79
N GLU A 134 -4.98 0.86 13.26
CA GLU A 134 -4.37 1.48 14.45
C GLU A 134 -3.92 2.92 14.18
N PHE A 135 -3.94 3.35 12.92
CA PHE A 135 -3.55 4.68 12.48
C PHE A 135 -4.72 5.37 11.77
N PRO A 136 -5.83 5.66 12.48
CA PRO A 136 -6.97 6.36 11.87
C PRO A 136 -6.55 7.74 11.37
N LEU A 137 -7.14 8.17 10.26
CA LEU A 137 -6.88 9.49 9.69
C LEU A 137 -7.36 10.58 10.66
N VAL A 138 -6.44 11.47 11.04
CA VAL A 138 -6.69 12.64 11.88
C VAL A 138 -6.25 13.87 11.12
N ILE A 139 -7.16 14.84 11.01
CA ILE A 139 -6.95 16.08 10.25
C ILE A 139 -7.20 17.25 11.18
N ASN A 140 -6.18 18.06 11.41
CA ASN A 140 -6.29 19.30 12.17
C ASN A 140 -5.95 20.47 11.28
N VAL A 141 -6.73 21.54 11.38
CA VAL A 141 -6.47 22.79 10.66
C VAL A 141 -6.36 23.92 11.65
N SER A 142 -5.27 24.68 11.55
CA SER A 142 -5.00 25.82 12.40
C SER A 142 -4.48 27.00 11.59
N GLU A 143 -4.71 28.20 12.10
CA GLU A 143 -4.15 29.43 11.55
C GLU A 143 -2.87 29.77 12.31
N LEU A 144 -1.75 29.86 11.60
CA LEU A 144 -0.46 30.25 12.19
C LEU A 144 -0.29 31.76 12.20
N SER A 145 -0.87 32.43 11.20
CA SER A 145 -0.97 33.88 11.10
C SER A 145 -2.07 34.24 10.10
N ILE A 146 -2.36 35.54 9.99
CA ILE A 146 -3.40 36.11 9.11
C ILE A 146 -3.31 35.59 7.66
N SER A 147 -2.10 35.32 7.15
CA SER A 147 -1.90 34.86 5.77
C SER A 147 -1.47 33.40 5.65
N GLN A 148 -1.33 32.66 6.77
CA GLN A 148 -0.78 31.32 6.80
C GLN A 148 -1.65 30.31 7.54
N MET A 149 -2.04 29.28 6.81
CA MET A 149 -2.75 28.11 7.34
C MET A 149 -1.81 26.92 7.51
N LEU A 150 -2.08 26.10 8.52
CA LEU A 150 -1.45 24.82 8.76
C LEU A 150 -2.50 23.71 8.72
N LEU A 151 -2.28 22.72 7.86
CA LEU A 151 -3.05 21.49 7.76
C LEU A 151 -2.17 20.34 8.27
N GLU A 152 -2.46 19.81 9.44
CA GLU A 152 -1.77 18.64 9.99
C GLU A 152 -2.58 17.39 9.69
N ILE A 153 -1.92 16.40 9.08
CA ILE A 153 -2.54 15.14 8.68
C ILE A 153 -1.73 14.01 9.30
N LYS A 154 -2.39 13.19 10.13
CA LYS A 154 -1.81 12.00 10.76
C LYS A 154 -2.64 10.78 10.42
N GLY A 155 -2.04 9.60 10.51
CA GLY A 155 -2.72 8.35 10.23
C GLY A 155 -2.72 7.97 8.75
N CYS A 156 -3.19 6.76 8.48
CA CYS A 156 -3.23 6.18 7.16
C CYS A 156 -4.51 6.62 6.42
N PRO A 157 -4.41 7.20 5.21
CA PRO A 157 -5.58 7.53 4.42
C PRO A 157 -6.26 6.25 3.90
N GLY A 158 -7.59 6.23 3.93
CA GLY A 158 -8.44 5.23 3.30
C GLY A 158 -8.98 5.69 1.93
N LYS A 159 -9.95 4.94 1.39
CA LYS A 159 -10.46 5.15 0.02
C LYS A 159 -11.08 6.54 -0.24
N LYS A 160 -11.70 7.16 0.77
CA LYS A 160 -12.39 8.47 0.66
C LYS A 160 -11.58 9.64 1.24
N SER A 161 -10.32 9.40 1.61
CA SER A 161 -9.57 10.36 2.42
C SER A 161 -9.24 11.66 1.70
N LEU A 162 -9.14 11.66 0.36
CA LEU A 162 -8.96 12.92 -0.37
C LEU A 162 -10.11 13.91 -0.11
N GLU A 163 -11.35 13.45 -0.28
CA GLU A 163 -12.54 14.27 -0.08
C GLU A 163 -12.65 14.67 1.39
N GLU A 164 -12.41 13.74 2.31
CA GLU A 164 -12.45 14.03 3.75
C GLU A 164 -11.44 15.10 4.17
N ILE A 165 -10.18 15.01 3.70
CA ILE A 165 -9.13 16.00 3.98
C ILE A 165 -9.52 17.35 3.39
N TYR A 166 -9.95 17.36 2.13
CA TYR A 166 -10.32 18.57 1.42
C TYR A 166 -11.52 19.27 2.08
N ASP A 167 -12.58 18.54 2.39
CA ASP A 167 -13.80 19.10 2.98
C ASP A 167 -13.51 19.65 4.38
N ARG A 168 -12.74 18.93 5.21
CA ARG A 168 -12.27 19.42 6.52
C ARG A 168 -11.49 20.72 6.38
N PHE A 169 -10.60 20.78 5.40
CA PHE A 169 -9.84 21.99 5.10
C PHE A 169 -10.77 23.14 4.68
N MET A 170 -11.64 22.95 3.71
CA MET A 170 -12.55 23.99 3.23
C MET A 170 -13.53 24.48 4.31
N LEU A 171 -14.08 23.58 5.12
CA LEU A 171 -14.94 23.94 6.26
C LEU A 171 -14.20 24.82 7.26
N SER A 172 -12.92 24.54 7.52
CA SER A 172 -12.11 25.36 8.44
C SER A 172 -11.88 26.78 7.93
N LEU A 173 -11.97 27.00 6.61
CA LEU A 173 -11.79 28.29 5.96
C LEU A 173 -13.08 29.11 5.88
N ALA A 174 -14.24 28.51 6.17
CA ALA A 174 -15.52 29.18 6.08
C ALA A 174 -15.56 30.42 6.99
N GLY A 175 -15.81 31.60 6.39
CA GLY A 175 -15.87 32.88 7.11
C GLY A 175 -14.51 33.50 7.45
N ARG A 176 -13.39 32.96 6.94
CA ARG A 176 -12.05 33.54 7.13
C ARG A 176 -11.67 34.54 6.03
N GLY A 177 -10.69 35.40 6.34
CA GLY A 177 -10.06 36.32 5.39
C GLY A 177 -9.17 35.61 4.36
N THR A 178 -8.54 36.38 3.48
CA THR A 178 -7.64 35.85 2.44
C THR A 178 -6.33 35.35 3.04
N PHE A 179 -6.03 34.07 2.85
CA PHE A 179 -4.72 33.47 3.10
C PHE A 179 -4.01 33.19 1.78
N THR A 180 -2.68 33.29 1.79
CA THR A 180 -1.85 33.08 0.60
C THR A 180 -0.88 31.92 0.77
N ASN A 181 -0.64 31.51 2.01
CA ASN A 181 0.36 30.51 2.37
C ASN A 181 -0.32 29.30 3.03
N LEU A 182 0.04 28.11 2.58
CA LEU A 182 -0.40 26.85 3.20
C LEU A 182 0.79 25.97 3.51
N ARG A 183 0.84 25.48 4.73
CA ARG A 183 1.72 24.38 5.12
C ARG A 183 0.89 23.14 5.39
N ILE A 184 1.26 22.03 4.79
CA ILE A 184 0.75 20.70 5.14
C ILE A 184 1.85 19.97 5.91
N ASN A 185 1.54 19.51 7.12
CA ASN A 185 2.42 18.64 7.91
C ASN A 185 1.87 17.21 7.90
N LEU A 186 2.65 16.25 7.43
CA LEU A 186 2.27 14.85 7.27
C LEU A 186 3.09 13.94 8.17
N ASP A 187 2.39 13.17 8.99
CA ASP A 187 3.01 12.04 9.70
C ASP A 187 3.38 10.91 8.73
N LYS A 188 4.51 10.24 8.98
CA LYS A 188 5.00 9.14 8.13
C LYS A 188 4.02 7.98 7.97
N THR A 189 3.10 7.80 8.91
CA THR A 189 2.02 6.79 8.85
C THR A 189 1.10 6.97 7.65
N PHE A 190 1.03 8.18 7.09
CA PHE A 190 0.27 8.48 5.88
C PHE A 190 0.74 7.62 4.68
N PHE A 191 2.01 7.23 4.68
CA PHE A 191 2.67 6.50 3.59
C PHE A 191 2.58 4.97 3.72
N TYR A 192 1.79 4.45 4.66
CA TYR A 192 1.38 3.05 4.65
C TYR A 192 0.26 2.76 3.63
N GLU A 193 -0.36 3.79 3.06
CA GLU A 193 -1.26 3.69 1.91
C GLU A 193 -0.46 3.74 0.60
N VAL A 194 -0.68 2.76 -0.28
CA VAL A 194 0.01 2.64 -1.57
C VAL A 194 -0.16 3.90 -2.42
N ARG A 195 -1.35 4.51 -2.37
CA ARG A 195 -1.70 5.69 -3.16
C ARG A 195 -1.41 7.01 -2.44
N ALA A 196 -0.66 7.00 -1.34
CA ALA A 196 -0.38 8.20 -0.55
C ALA A 196 0.10 9.39 -1.40
N LEU A 197 1.11 9.18 -2.25
CA LEU A 197 1.62 10.24 -3.13
C LEU A 197 0.58 10.73 -4.14
N GLN A 198 -0.23 9.83 -4.71
CA GLN A 198 -1.31 10.22 -5.62
C GLN A 198 -2.38 11.05 -4.88
N ILE A 199 -2.77 10.63 -3.68
CA ILE A 199 -3.72 11.37 -2.85
C ILE A 199 -3.20 12.77 -2.55
N LEU A 200 -1.90 12.92 -2.26
CA LEU A 200 -1.29 14.22 -2.01
C LEU A 200 -1.23 15.08 -3.27
N ASP A 201 -0.90 14.50 -4.43
CA ASP A 201 -0.90 15.21 -5.71
C ASP A 201 -2.29 15.74 -6.05
N ASP A 202 -3.31 14.86 -5.97
CA ASP A 202 -4.69 15.22 -6.24
C ASP A 202 -5.23 16.25 -5.22
N LEU A 203 -4.88 16.11 -3.94
CA LEU A 203 -5.24 17.10 -2.90
C LEU A 203 -4.60 18.47 -3.19
N THR A 204 -3.33 18.47 -3.56
CA THR A 204 -2.58 19.69 -3.91
C THR A 204 -3.24 20.37 -5.12
N ALA A 205 -3.55 19.61 -6.16
CA ALA A 205 -4.27 20.08 -7.34
C ALA A 205 -5.60 20.76 -6.95
N LYS A 206 -6.38 20.09 -6.11
CA LYS A 206 -7.71 20.56 -5.70
C LYS A 206 -7.64 21.84 -4.87
N ILE A 207 -6.67 21.94 -3.96
CA ILE A 207 -6.44 23.14 -3.15
C ILE A 207 -5.99 24.31 -4.03
N LEU A 208 -4.98 24.11 -4.89
CA LEU A 208 -4.47 25.18 -5.77
C LEU A 208 -5.54 25.69 -6.74
N LYS A 209 -6.46 24.83 -7.19
CA LYS A 209 -7.53 25.21 -8.11
C LYS A 209 -8.66 26.01 -7.45
N HIS A 210 -8.95 25.76 -6.16
CA HIS A 210 -10.11 26.32 -5.47
C HIS A 210 -9.75 27.34 -4.38
N THR A 211 -8.47 27.70 -4.25
CA THR A 211 -7.98 28.73 -3.35
C THR A 211 -7.09 29.72 -4.10
N ASN A 212 -6.75 30.85 -3.47
CA ASN A 212 -5.82 31.83 -4.04
C ASN A 212 -4.34 31.49 -3.77
N ILE A 213 -4.04 30.27 -3.30
CA ILE A 213 -2.69 29.83 -3.01
C ILE A 213 -1.96 29.55 -4.32
N ARG A 214 -0.74 30.09 -4.44
CA ARG A 214 0.19 29.75 -5.53
C ARG A 214 1.03 28.55 -5.12
N ALA A 215 1.49 27.75 -6.08
CA ALA A 215 2.38 26.61 -5.81
C ALA A 215 3.63 27.00 -5.00
N SER A 216 4.22 28.17 -5.30
CA SER A 216 5.37 28.72 -4.58
C SER A 216 5.10 29.09 -3.12
N SER A 217 3.83 29.16 -2.69
CA SER A 217 3.40 29.45 -1.32
C SER A 217 2.74 28.23 -0.65
N PHE A 218 2.83 27.06 -1.28
CA PHE A 218 2.42 25.78 -0.75
C PHE A 218 3.66 25.02 -0.27
N PHE A 219 3.61 24.56 0.98
CA PHE A 219 4.71 23.85 1.64
C PHE A 219 4.22 22.50 2.15
N LEU A 220 4.85 21.42 1.69
CA LEU A 220 4.60 20.06 2.14
C LEU A 220 5.75 19.59 3.03
N ASP A 221 5.46 19.30 4.30
CA ASP A 221 6.43 18.87 5.29
C ASP A 221 6.14 17.43 5.74
N SER A 222 7.15 16.56 5.66
CA SER A 222 7.06 15.20 6.19
C SER A 222 8.44 14.60 6.41
N GLU A 223 8.60 13.90 7.54
CA GLU A 223 9.77 13.04 7.79
C GLU A 223 9.96 11.98 6.68
N PHE A 224 8.89 11.60 5.97
CA PHE A 224 8.98 10.66 4.87
C PHE A 224 9.94 11.11 3.77
N PHE A 225 10.03 12.41 3.47
CA PHE A 225 10.88 12.92 2.38
C PHE A 225 12.36 12.98 2.77
N ASN A 226 12.70 12.96 4.06
CA ASN A 226 14.09 12.96 4.52
C ASN A 226 14.80 11.64 4.22
N ASP A 227 14.08 10.54 4.44
CA ASP A 227 14.63 9.19 4.40
C ASP A 227 14.53 8.54 3.02
N ASN A 228 13.93 9.22 2.02
CA ASN A 228 13.56 8.63 0.75
C ASN A 228 13.93 9.49 -0.45
N VAL A 229 14.68 8.91 -1.39
CA VAL A 229 14.71 9.39 -2.78
C VAL A 229 13.38 9.01 -3.43
N VAL A 230 12.40 9.90 -3.32
CA VAL A 230 11.08 9.72 -3.94
C VAL A 230 11.12 10.30 -5.34
N ASN A 231 10.80 9.48 -6.35
CA ASN A 231 10.62 9.99 -7.70
C ASN A 231 9.28 10.73 -7.78
N LEU A 232 9.34 12.07 -7.81
CA LEU A 232 8.16 12.92 -7.89
C LEU A 232 7.77 13.32 -9.31
N GLN A 233 8.58 12.96 -10.32
CA GLN A 233 8.29 13.26 -11.73
C GLN A 233 6.90 12.81 -12.21
N PRO A 234 6.34 11.67 -11.76
CA PRO A 234 4.99 11.25 -12.15
C PRO A 234 3.86 12.12 -11.57
N TYR A 235 4.14 13.00 -10.59
CA TYR A 235 3.15 13.75 -9.82
C TYR A 235 3.25 15.24 -10.16
N SER A 236 2.37 15.70 -11.04
CA SER A 236 2.49 17.03 -11.66
C SER A 236 2.49 18.16 -10.62
N TYR A 237 1.62 18.11 -9.62
CA TYR A 237 1.48 19.18 -8.63
C TYR A 237 2.51 19.05 -7.51
N LEU A 238 2.83 17.84 -7.06
CA LEU A 238 3.90 17.63 -6.07
C LEU A 238 5.26 18.08 -6.59
N SER A 239 5.48 18.04 -7.91
CA SER A 239 6.71 18.54 -8.54
C SER A 239 6.83 20.06 -8.57
N GLU A 240 5.74 20.80 -8.36
CA GLU A 240 5.68 22.26 -8.45
C GLU A 240 5.65 22.98 -7.09
N VAL A 241 5.32 22.27 -6.02
CA VAL A 241 5.22 22.84 -4.66
C VAL A 241 6.52 22.67 -3.88
N ASN A 242 6.66 23.44 -2.79
CA ASN A 242 7.85 23.34 -1.94
C ASN A 242 7.74 22.12 -1.02
N ILE A 243 8.67 21.17 -1.15
CA ILE A 243 8.79 20.05 -0.22
C ILE A 243 9.86 20.36 0.81
N ILE A 244 9.46 20.38 2.07
CA ILE A 244 10.33 20.58 3.21
C ILE A 244 10.71 19.21 3.74
N SER A 245 12.00 18.90 3.69
CA SER A 245 12.63 17.76 4.33
C SER A 245 13.53 18.32 5.43
N LYS A 246 13.09 18.29 6.69
CA LYS A 246 13.88 18.76 7.83
C LYS A 246 14.59 17.63 8.54
#